data_AF-A0A7X4F5X7-F1
#
_entry.id   AF-A0A7X4F5X7-F1
#
_cell.length_a   1.000
_cell.length_b   1.000
_cell.length_c   1.000
_cell.angle_alpha   90.00
_cell.angle_beta   90.00
_cell.angle_gamma   90.00
#
_symmetry.space_group_name_H-M   'P 1'
#
loop_
_entity.id
_entity.type
_entity.pdbx_description
1 polymer ?
#
loop_
_entity_poly.entity_id
_entity_poly.type
_entity_poly.pdbx_seq_one_letter_code
_entity_poly.pdbx_strand_id
1 'polypeptide(L)'
;MPPAPDSTPSPAPWRGSLFAQDFLKPNGPLADSWAWKGLGDGELAAVEAGLREVVERFPRQHQPNEATTEDELIWPVLQCLGWQAVLRQQRLSSRGWEDVP
;
A
#
# COMPACT_ATOMS: atom_id res chain seq x y z
N MET A 1 -36.66 22.56 6.11
CA MET A 1 -36.31 21.19 6.54
C MET A 1 -35.16 20.75 5.65
N PRO A 2 -33.93 20.53 6.17
CA PRO A 2 -32.83 20.07 5.34
C PRO A 2 -33.07 18.61 4.89
N PRO A 3 -32.61 18.21 3.70
CA PRO A 3 -32.70 16.82 3.26
C PRO A 3 -31.86 15.90 4.17
N ALA A 4 -32.37 14.70 4.42
CA ALA A 4 -31.68 13.68 5.21
C ALA A 4 -30.37 13.25 4.52
N PRO A 5 -29.31 12.91 5.28
CA PRO A 5 -28.06 12.43 4.70
C PRO A 5 -28.28 11.13 3.93
N ASP A 6 -27.64 11.03 2.76
CA ASP A 6 -27.66 9.85 1.90
C ASP A 6 -26.95 8.69 2.61
N SER A 7 -27.70 7.63 2.91
CA SER A 7 -27.22 6.42 3.59
C SER A 7 -26.67 5.38 2.62
N THR A 8 -26.37 5.73 1.37
CA THR A 8 -25.76 4.79 0.43
C THR A 8 -24.36 4.38 0.92
N PRO A 9 -24.10 3.10 1.18
CA PRO A 9 -22.75 2.64 1.46
C PRO A 9 -21.89 2.91 0.23
N SER A 10 -20.81 3.69 0.42
CA SER A 10 -19.81 3.90 -0.64
C SER A 10 -19.33 2.53 -1.12
N PRO A 11 -19.29 2.27 -2.45
CA PRO A 11 -18.77 1.03 -2.96
C PRO A 11 -17.31 0.90 -2.53
N ALA A 12 -16.96 -0.22 -1.87
CA ALA A 12 -15.59 -0.49 -1.46
C ALA A 12 -14.66 -0.38 -2.70
N PRO A 13 -13.55 0.38 -2.63
CA PRO A 13 -12.74 0.75 -3.80
C PRO A 13 -11.93 -0.39 -4.44
N TRP A 14 -12.21 -1.66 -4.11
CA TRP A 14 -11.37 -2.81 -4.48
C TRP A 14 -12.15 -3.89 -5.24
N ARG A 15 -12.86 -3.54 -6.32
CA ARG A 15 -13.54 -4.51 -7.21
C ARG A 15 -12.61 -5.15 -8.27
N GLY A 16 -11.29 -4.99 -8.16
CA GLY A 16 -10.34 -5.30 -9.23
C GLY A 16 -9.44 -6.54 -9.07
N SER A 17 -9.45 -7.25 -7.94
CA SER A 17 -8.60 -8.45 -7.81
C SER A 17 -9.28 -9.52 -6.97
N LEU A 18 -10.06 -10.39 -7.63
CA LEU A 18 -10.57 -11.63 -7.03
C LEU A 18 -9.43 -12.40 -6.36
N PHE A 19 -8.25 -12.41 -7.00
CA PHE A 19 -7.02 -13.00 -6.47
C PHE A 19 -6.59 -12.42 -5.13
N ALA A 20 -6.64 -11.09 -4.94
CA ALA A 20 -6.24 -10.50 -3.67
C ALA A 20 -7.22 -10.84 -2.54
N GLN A 21 -8.53 -10.89 -2.83
CA GLN A 21 -9.52 -11.19 -1.79
C GLN A 21 -9.49 -12.66 -1.37
N ASP A 22 -9.42 -13.60 -2.33
CA ASP A 22 -9.35 -15.02 -2.02
C ASP A 22 -8.04 -15.42 -1.33
N PHE A 23 -6.93 -14.75 -1.69
CA PHE A 23 -5.63 -14.95 -1.06
C PHE A 23 -5.63 -14.58 0.43
N LEU A 24 -6.38 -13.53 0.80
CA LEU A 24 -6.41 -12.94 2.13
C LEU A 24 -7.55 -13.46 3.05
N LYS A 25 -8.42 -14.35 2.56
CA LYS A 25 -9.52 -14.90 3.37
C LYS A 25 -9.01 -15.65 4.60
N PRO A 26 -9.81 -15.72 5.69
CA PRO A 26 -9.56 -16.68 6.76
C PRO A 26 -9.46 -18.09 6.17
N ASN A 27 -8.37 -18.81 6.46
CA ASN A 27 -8.03 -20.10 5.84
C ASN A 27 -7.76 -20.06 4.32
N GLY A 28 -7.40 -18.90 3.77
CA GLY A 28 -6.94 -18.75 2.39
C GLY A 28 -5.45 -19.11 2.20
N PRO A 29 -4.95 -19.09 0.96
CA PRO A 29 -3.57 -19.45 0.64
C PRO A 29 -2.49 -18.73 1.45
N LEU A 30 -2.69 -17.45 1.81
CA LEU A 30 -1.75 -16.74 2.68
C LEU A 30 -1.71 -17.35 4.08
N ALA A 31 -2.89 -17.52 4.69
CA ALA A 31 -3.03 -18.06 6.04
C ALA A 31 -2.43 -19.47 6.16
N ASP A 32 -2.49 -20.24 5.06
CA ASP A 32 -1.93 -21.59 5.01
C ASP A 32 -0.43 -21.66 4.73
N SER A 33 0.18 -20.58 4.27
CA SER A 33 1.60 -20.57 3.90
C SER A 33 2.51 -20.76 5.12
N TRP A 34 3.61 -21.49 4.91
CA TRP A 34 4.64 -21.67 5.93
C TRP A 34 5.31 -20.35 6.31
N ALA A 35 5.44 -19.43 5.36
CA ALA A 35 5.98 -18.09 5.60
C ALA A 35 5.09 -17.30 6.57
N TRP A 36 3.77 -17.31 6.39
CA TRP A 36 2.83 -16.65 7.31
C TRP A 36 2.80 -17.32 8.68
N LYS A 37 2.73 -18.67 8.72
CA LYS A 37 2.72 -19.44 9.97
C LYS A 37 4.03 -19.34 10.76
N GLY A 38 5.14 -19.00 10.10
CA GLY A 38 6.45 -18.85 10.71
C GLY A 38 6.71 -17.49 11.33
N LEU A 39 5.86 -16.49 11.09
CA LEU A 39 5.98 -15.16 11.70
C LEU A 39 5.55 -15.22 13.18
N GLY A 40 6.39 -14.70 14.06
CA GLY A 40 6.06 -14.59 15.48
C GLY A 40 5.11 -13.42 15.76
N ASP A 41 4.29 -13.55 16.79
CA ASP A 41 3.35 -12.49 17.21
C ASP A 41 4.05 -11.14 17.47
N GLY A 42 5.27 -11.17 18.02
CA GLY A 42 6.07 -9.97 18.28
C GLY A 42 6.57 -9.30 17.00
N GLU A 43 6.94 -10.08 15.97
CA GLU A 43 7.36 -9.56 14.67
C GLU A 43 6.17 -8.91 13.96
N LEU A 44 5.02 -9.58 14.00
CA LEU A 44 3.79 -9.05 13.42
C LEU A 44 3.33 -7.76 14.10
N ALA A 45 3.37 -7.71 15.43
CA ALA A 45 3.04 -6.51 16.19
C ALA A 45 3.99 -5.34 15.90
N ALA A 46 5.29 -5.63 15.73
CA ALA A 46 6.28 -4.61 15.37
C ALA A 46 6.03 -4.04 13.97
N VAL A 47 5.73 -4.91 12.99
CA VAL A 47 5.36 -4.47 11.63
C VAL A 47 4.08 -3.64 11.66
N GLU A 48 3.04 -4.06 12.38
CA GLU A 48 1.79 -3.31 12.51
C GLU A 48 2.04 -1.91 13.10
N ALA A 49 2.81 -1.82 14.19
CA ALA A 49 3.14 -0.57 14.83
C ALA A 49 3.90 0.38 13.88
N GLY A 50 4.89 -0.14 13.15
CA GLY A 50 5.65 0.65 12.17
C GLY A 50 4.78 1.15 11.02
N LEU A 51 3.93 0.30 10.44
CA LEU A 51 3.02 0.70 9.38
C LEU A 51 2.02 1.77 9.85
N ARG A 52 1.52 1.64 11.09
CA ARG A 52 0.63 2.62 11.70
C ARG A 52 1.31 3.98 11.83
N GLU A 53 2.54 4.01 12.35
CA GLU A 53 3.33 5.23 12.52
C GLU A 53 3.55 5.94 11.16
N VAL A 54 3.94 5.19 10.13
CA VAL A 54 4.14 5.74 8.77
C VAL A 54 2.86 6.39 8.25
N VAL A 55 1.73 5.69 8.37
CA VAL A 55 0.43 6.16 7.87
C VAL A 55 -0.09 7.36 8.68
N GLU A 56 0.16 7.41 9.98
CA GLU A 56 -0.20 8.54 10.84
C GLU A 56 0.62 9.79 10.52
N ARG A 57 1.90 9.63 10.19
CA ARG A 57 2.81 10.73 9.83
C ARG A 57 2.57 11.27 8.43
N PHE A 58 2.05 10.46 7.50
CA PHE A 58 1.91 10.84 6.10
C PHE A 58 0.95 12.04 5.90
N PRO A 59 1.37 13.14 5.23
CA PRO A 59 0.59 14.37 5.12
C PRO A 59 -0.59 14.21 4.14
N ARG A 60 -1.79 13.97 4.69
CA ARG A 60 -3.02 13.75 3.88
C ARG A 60 -3.69 15.03 3.37
N GLN A 61 -3.34 16.19 3.94
CA GLN A 61 -4.10 17.43 3.73
C GLN A 61 -3.76 18.17 2.43
N HIS A 62 -2.63 17.88 1.79
CA HIS A 62 -2.11 18.67 0.66
C HIS A 62 -1.96 17.94 -0.67
N GLN A 63 -2.51 16.72 -0.82
CA GLN A 63 -2.31 15.88 -2.02
C GLN A 63 -0.83 15.80 -2.44
N PRO A 64 -0.02 15.01 -1.71
CA PRO A 64 1.41 14.89 -2.00
C PRO A 64 1.64 14.43 -3.44
N ASN A 65 2.68 14.96 -4.08
CA ASN A 65 3.10 14.52 -5.41
C ASN A 65 3.71 13.10 -5.36
N GLU A 66 4.05 12.53 -6.53
CA GLU A 66 4.62 11.17 -6.64
C GLU A 66 5.89 11.00 -5.80
N ALA A 67 6.84 11.93 -5.91
CA ALA A 67 8.10 11.86 -5.18
C ALA A 67 7.89 11.92 -3.66
N THR A 68 7.03 12.82 -3.18
CA THR A 68 6.69 12.90 -1.76
C THR A 68 5.95 11.65 -1.28
N THR A 69 5.06 11.09 -2.09
CA THR A 69 4.34 9.85 -1.75
C THR A 69 5.31 8.67 -1.66
N GLU A 70 6.26 8.59 -2.59
CA GLU A 70 7.33 7.62 -2.55
C GLU A 70 8.17 7.74 -1.27
N ASP A 71 8.70 8.93 -1.02
CA ASP A 71 9.60 9.23 0.11
C ASP A 71 8.96 9.03 1.47
N GLU A 72 7.71 9.45 1.63
CA GLU A 72 7.08 9.55 2.95
C GLU A 72 6.12 8.41 3.24
N LEU A 73 5.73 7.61 2.25
CA LEU A 73 4.81 6.49 2.43
C LEU A 73 5.35 5.18 1.86
N ILE A 74 5.63 5.11 0.56
CA ILE A 74 5.94 3.83 -0.10
C ILE A 74 7.26 3.23 0.42
N TRP A 75 8.34 4.00 0.45
CA TRP A 75 9.64 3.48 0.90
C TRP A 75 9.64 3.13 2.40
N PRO A 76 9.10 3.97 3.30
CA PRO A 76 8.97 3.60 4.71
C PRO A 76 8.16 2.32 4.93
N VAL A 77 7.04 2.12 4.20
CA VAL A 77 6.26 0.87 4.26
C VAL A 77 7.10 -0.33 3.86
N LEU A 78 7.85 -0.24 2.75
CA LEU A 78 8.70 -1.34 2.29
C LEU A 78 9.83 -1.65 3.29
N GLN A 79 10.40 -0.63 3.93
CA GLN A 79 11.38 -0.80 5.00
C GLN A 79 10.79 -1.53 6.21
N CYS A 80 9.56 -1.19 6.64
CA CYS A 80 8.86 -1.92 7.72
C CYS A 80 8.68 -3.40 7.39
N LEU A 81 8.49 -3.72 6.10
CA LEU A 81 8.35 -5.10 5.63
C LEU A 81 9.70 -5.80 5.38
N GLY A 82 10.82 -5.16 5.69
CA GLY A 82 12.16 -5.74 5.60
C GLY A 82 12.87 -5.59 4.25
N TRP A 83 12.34 -4.80 3.31
CA TRP A 83 13.06 -4.50 2.07
C TRP A 83 14.26 -3.57 2.34
N GLN A 84 15.44 -4.00 1.91
CA GLN A 84 16.70 -3.28 2.15
C GLN A 84 17.24 -2.55 0.91
N ALA A 85 16.80 -2.95 -0.28
CA ALA A 85 17.25 -2.38 -1.55
C ALA A 85 16.04 -1.88 -2.34
N VAL A 86 16.11 -0.65 -2.81
CA VAL A 86 15.09 -0.02 -3.65
C VAL A 86 15.76 0.69 -4.82
N LEU A 87 15.23 0.51 -6.02
CA LEU A 87 15.62 1.30 -7.18
C LEU A 87 14.56 2.37 -7.40
N ARG A 88 14.92 3.62 -7.11
CA ARG A 88 14.07 4.78 -7.38
C ARG A 88 13.87 4.91 -8.88
N GLN A 89 12.66 5.31 -9.29
CA GLN A 89 12.38 5.56 -10.69
C GLN A 89 13.32 6.67 -11.18
N GLN A 90 14.27 6.32 -12.04
CA GLN A 90 15.11 7.32 -12.69
C GLN A 90 14.23 8.03 -13.71
N ARG A 91 14.07 9.35 -13.58
CA ARG A 91 13.45 10.14 -14.64
C ARG A 91 14.28 9.91 -15.89
N LEU A 92 13.76 9.11 -16.82
CA LEU A 92 14.32 9.04 -18.16
C LEU A 92 14.26 10.47 -18.70
N SER A 93 15.43 11.04 -18.99
CA SER A 93 15.52 12.36 -19.61
C SER A 93 14.54 12.42 -20.77
N SER A 94 13.85 13.55 -20.92
CA SER A 94 12.85 13.88 -21.94
C SER A 94 13.42 13.96 -23.36
N ARG A 95 14.26 12.99 -23.76
CA ARG A 95 14.45 12.68 -25.18
C ARG A 95 13.20 11.93 -25.60
N GLY A 96 12.32 12.68 -26.24
CA GLY A 96 11.04 12.21 -26.74
C GLY A 96 11.22 10.94 -27.55
N TRP A 97 10.15 10.15 -27.56
CA TRP A 97 9.99 9.05 -28.49
C TRP A 97 9.82 9.66 -29.89
N GLU A 98 10.90 10.19 -30.46
CA GLU A 98 11.07 10.34 -31.90
C GLU A 98 11.64 9.00 -32.38
N ASP A 99 11.00 8.38 -33.37
CA ASP A 99 11.20 7.01 -33.88
C ASP A 99 10.68 5.85 -33.02
N VAL A 100 9.35 5.72 -32.96
CA VAL A 100 8.75 4.37 -33.03
C VAL A 100 8.23 4.16 -34.47
N PRO A 101 8.80 3.21 -35.24
CA PRO A 101 8.40 2.92 -36.62
C PRO A 101 7.05 2.18 -36.74
#